data_AF-A0A4Z0NCA4-F1
#
_entry.id   AF-A0A4Z0NCA4-F1
#
_cell.length_a   1.000
_cell.length_b   1.000
_cell.length_c   1.000
_cell.angle_alpha   90.00
_cell.angle_beta   90.00
_cell.angle_gamma   90.00
#
_symmetry.space_group_name_H-M   'P 1'
#
loop_
_entity.id
_entity.type
_entity.pdbx_description
1 polymer ?
#
loop_
_entity_poly.entity_id
_entity_poly.type
_entity_poly.pdbx_seq_one_letter_code
_entity_poly.pdbx_strand_id
1 'polypeptide(L)'
;MKLILAAGLLAGLLAGLSGPALAGACGTEISALEPRLTEKGRETIAASSGGKEVASRRESQAEAATEKGTSPSALPKGPAPGSAETQATAEVARASGGGTGVMEARASLNRARELDKKGDEAGCLKALSDAKAQMDKS
;
A
#
# COMPACT_ATOMS: atom_id res chain seq x y z
N MET A 1 -69.51 3.30 -24.39
CA MET A 1 -68.46 2.58 -23.64
C MET A 1 -67.11 3.11 -24.06
N LYS A 2 -66.23 3.34 -23.08
CA LYS A 2 -64.80 3.71 -23.15
C LYS A 2 -64.42 5.12 -23.66
N LEU A 3 -64.44 6.04 -22.69
CA LEU A 3 -63.54 7.18 -22.53
C LEU A 3 -62.10 6.68 -22.36
N ILE A 4 -61.16 6.91 -23.27
CA ILE A 4 -59.71 7.00 -22.96
C ILE A 4 -59.05 7.87 -24.03
N LEU A 5 -58.47 9.01 -23.63
CA LEU A 5 -57.18 9.56 -24.07
C LEU A 5 -57.03 10.99 -23.53
N ALA A 6 -56.87 11.07 -22.20
CA ALA A 6 -56.27 12.22 -21.53
C ALA A 6 -55.11 11.68 -20.69
N ALA A 7 -54.08 12.52 -20.53
CA ALA A 7 -52.92 12.33 -19.66
C ALA A 7 -51.83 11.37 -20.16
N GLY A 8 -50.91 11.92 -20.94
CA GLY A 8 -49.58 11.32 -21.19
C GLY A 8 -48.46 12.35 -21.36
N LEU A 9 -48.69 13.61 -20.99
CA LEU A 9 -47.67 14.65 -20.85
C LEU A 9 -47.30 14.68 -19.36
N LEU A 10 -46.24 13.97 -18.92
CA LEU A 10 -45.46 14.24 -17.66
C LEU A 10 -44.52 13.11 -17.18
N ALA A 11 -44.20 12.06 -17.95
CA ALA A 11 -43.26 11.02 -17.49
C ALA A 11 -41.83 11.13 -18.07
N GLY A 12 -41.48 12.26 -18.67
CA GLY A 12 -40.14 12.52 -19.19
C GLY A 12 -39.36 13.50 -18.32
N LEU A 13 -39.02 13.16 -17.06
CA LEU A 13 -38.07 13.97 -16.28
C LEU A 13 -37.48 13.32 -15.01
N LEU A 14 -37.29 12.00 -14.94
CA LEU A 14 -36.70 11.37 -13.73
C LEU A 14 -35.62 10.29 -13.98
N ALA A 15 -35.12 10.11 -15.20
CA ALA A 15 -33.97 9.23 -15.48
C ALA A 15 -32.67 10.02 -15.78
N GLY A 16 -32.59 11.28 -15.34
CA GLY A 16 -31.43 12.16 -15.49
C GLY A 16 -30.46 12.13 -14.30
N LEU A 17 -30.22 10.96 -13.68
CA LEU A 17 -29.19 10.81 -12.65
C LEU A 17 -28.01 9.94 -13.11
N SER A 18 -27.65 10.05 -14.39
CA SER A 18 -26.31 9.72 -14.88
C SER A 18 -25.55 11.02 -15.15
N GLY A 19 -25.36 11.83 -14.11
CA GLY A 19 -24.51 13.01 -14.20
C GLY A 19 -23.05 12.57 -14.42
N PRO A 20 -22.37 13.00 -15.50
CA PRO A 20 -20.95 12.72 -15.72
C PRO A 20 -20.08 13.67 -14.86
N ALA A 21 -20.35 13.76 -13.57
CA ALA A 21 -19.68 14.70 -12.67
C ALA A 21 -19.04 14.05 -11.43
N LEU A 22 -19.16 12.73 -11.28
CA LEU A 22 -18.63 12.01 -10.12
C LEU A 22 -17.32 11.27 -10.46
N ALA A 23 -17.17 10.67 -11.65
CA ALA A 23 -15.97 9.94 -12.07
C ALA A 23 -14.63 10.73 -12.06
N GLY A 24 -14.65 12.04 -11.82
CA GLY A 24 -13.44 12.86 -11.63
C GLY A 24 -12.87 12.83 -10.21
N ALA A 25 -13.69 12.65 -9.17
CA ALA A 25 -13.25 12.78 -7.79
C ALA A 25 -12.33 11.62 -7.38
N CYS A 26 -12.73 10.38 -7.70
CA CYS A 26 -11.91 9.22 -7.38
C CYS A 26 -10.60 9.17 -8.19
N GLY A 27 -10.65 9.45 -9.50
CA GLY A 27 -9.45 9.54 -10.34
C GLY A 27 -8.45 10.62 -9.87
N THR A 28 -8.95 11.75 -9.37
CA THR A 28 -8.10 12.82 -8.79
C THR A 28 -7.40 12.33 -7.51
N GLU A 29 -8.14 11.68 -6.61
CA GLU A 29 -7.60 11.12 -5.37
C GLU A 29 -6.60 9.98 -5.61
N ILE A 30 -6.86 9.12 -6.60
CA ILE A 30 -5.91 8.09 -7.06
C ILE A 30 -4.60 8.74 -7.51
N SER A 31 -4.70 9.78 -8.34
CA SER A 31 -3.53 10.49 -8.88
C SER A 31 -2.72 11.20 -7.78
N ALA A 32 -3.38 11.66 -6.72
CA ALA A 32 -2.72 12.25 -5.56
C ALA A 32 -2.06 11.21 -4.64
N LEU A 33 -2.65 10.01 -4.50
CA LEU A 33 -2.17 8.97 -3.59
C LEU A 33 -0.99 8.17 -4.18
N GLU A 34 -1.00 7.92 -5.49
CA GLU A 34 0.01 7.12 -6.20
C GLU A 34 1.47 7.58 -6.01
N PRO A 35 1.84 8.87 -6.12
CA PRO A 35 3.21 9.31 -5.90
C PRO A 35 3.67 9.07 -4.46
N ARG A 36 2.80 9.32 -3.47
CA ARG A 36 3.08 9.10 -2.04
C ARG A 36 3.32 7.63 -1.73
N LEU A 37 2.50 6.75 -2.30
CA LEU A 37 2.66 5.30 -2.17
C LEU A 37 3.94 4.80 -2.84
N THR A 38 4.32 5.41 -3.97
CA THR A 38 5.56 5.08 -4.65
C THR A 38 6.79 5.49 -3.84
N GLU A 39 6.78 6.69 -3.25
CA GLU A 39 7.83 7.18 -2.37
C GLU A 39 7.99 6.29 -1.14
N LYS A 40 6.91 6.04 -0.38
CA LYS A 40 6.93 5.11 0.77
C LYS A 40 7.46 3.72 0.38
N GLY A 41 7.11 3.23 -0.81
CA GLY A 41 7.63 1.97 -1.32
C GLY A 41 9.14 2.00 -1.57
N ARG A 42 9.68 3.09 -2.10
CA ARG A 42 11.14 3.24 -2.30
C ARG A 42 11.87 3.30 -0.97
N GLU A 43 11.34 4.03 0.01
CA GLU A 43 11.91 4.09 1.37
C GLU A 43 11.91 2.71 2.04
N THR A 44 10.80 1.99 1.95
CA THR A 44 10.67 0.64 2.51
C THR A 44 11.67 -0.33 1.86
N ILE A 45 11.83 -0.27 0.54
CA ILE A 45 12.80 -1.09 -0.19
C ILE A 45 14.24 -0.70 0.17
N ALA A 46 14.54 0.60 0.31
CA ALA A 46 15.87 1.07 0.69
C ALA A 46 16.25 0.60 2.10
N ALA A 47 15.32 0.73 3.06
CA ALA A 47 15.51 0.24 4.42
C ALA A 47 15.69 -1.29 4.46
N SER A 48 14.88 -2.03 3.69
CA SER A 48 14.99 -3.50 3.60
C SER A 48 16.30 -3.95 2.97
N SER A 49 16.74 -3.29 1.89
CA SER A 49 17.98 -3.60 1.18
C SER A 49 19.21 -3.36 2.05
N GLY A 50 19.24 -2.25 2.80
CA GLY A 50 20.33 -1.97 3.74
C GLY A 50 20.43 -3.02 4.86
N GLY A 51 19.29 -3.46 5.40
CA GLY A 51 19.24 -4.55 6.38
C GLY A 51 19.69 -5.90 5.80
N LYS A 52 19.28 -6.23 4.57
CA LYS A 52 19.69 -7.45 3.86
C LYS A 52 21.19 -7.50 3.57
N GLU A 53 21.80 -6.39 3.18
CA GLU A 53 23.24 -6.32 2.95
C GLU A 53 24.04 -6.60 4.23
N VAL A 54 23.61 -6.02 5.35
CA VAL A 54 24.25 -6.25 6.67
C VAL A 54 24.06 -7.70 7.12
N ALA A 55 22.87 -8.27 6.94
CA ALA A 55 22.61 -9.67 7.23
C ALA A 55 23.47 -10.60 6.37
N SER A 56 23.49 -10.37 5.05
CA SER A 56 24.29 -11.15 4.11
C SER A 56 25.79 -11.08 4.42
N ARG A 57 26.33 -9.90 4.75
CA ARG A 57 27.75 -9.79 5.18
C ARG A 57 28.05 -10.60 6.44
N ARG A 58 27.11 -10.72 7.38
CA ARG A 58 27.29 -11.51 8.61
C ARG A 58 27.19 -13.00 8.34
N GLU A 59 26.27 -13.40 7.47
CA GLU A 59 26.14 -14.78 6.98
C GLU A 59 27.45 -15.21 6.29
N SER A 60 27.96 -14.43 5.34
CA SER A 60 29.24 -14.75 4.67
C SER A 60 30.43 -14.79 5.62
N GLN A 61 30.47 -13.95 6.67
CA GLN A 61 31.50 -14.02 7.71
C GLN A 61 31.39 -15.30 8.55
N ALA A 62 30.17 -15.73 8.87
CA ALA A 62 29.92 -16.96 9.61
C ALA A 62 30.30 -18.20 8.77
N GLU A 63 29.97 -18.20 7.48
CA GLU A 63 30.37 -19.23 6.53
C GLU A 63 31.90 -19.32 6.40
N ALA A 64 32.57 -18.19 6.16
CA ALA A 64 34.04 -18.15 6.05
C ALA A 64 34.75 -18.57 7.34
N ALA A 65 34.17 -18.28 8.52
CA ALA A 65 34.69 -18.76 9.79
C ALA A 65 34.48 -20.26 9.97
N THR A 66 33.35 -20.79 9.51
CA THR A 66 33.07 -22.24 9.51
C THR A 66 34.08 -22.98 8.63
N GLU A 67 34.34 -22.49 7.42
CA GLU A 67 35.35 -23.07 6.51
C GLU A 67 36.76 -23.07 7.11
N LYS A 68 37.11 -22.05 7.91
CA LYS A 68 38.42 -21.93 8.57
C LYS A 68 38.50 -22.64 9.92
N GLY A 69 37.44 -23.33 10.37
CA GLY A 69 37.37 -23.94 11.70
C GLY A 69 37.45 -22.92 12.85
N THR A 70 37.13 -21.65 12.57
CA THR A 70 37.15 -20.57 13.56
C THR A 70 35.92 -20.69 14.46
N SER A 71 36.14 -20.68 15.77
CA SER A 71 35.06 -20.73 16.75
C SER A 71 34.09 -19.55 16.58
N PRO A 72 32.77 -19.75 16.67
CA PRO A 72 31.78 -18.66 16.66
C PRO A 72 32.06 -17.58 17.72
N SER A 73 32.72 -17.93 18.81
CA SER A 73 33.13 -17.02 19.89
C SER A 73 34.20 -16.00 19.46
N ALA A 74 34.92 -16.26 18.37
CA ALA A 74 35.96 -15.39 17.82
C ALA A 74 35.43 -14.46 16.72
N LEU A 75 34.17 -14.61 16.30
CA LEU A 75 33.52 -13.71 15.35
C LEU A 75 33.11 -12.39 16.03
N PRO A 76 33.05 -11.27 15.28
CA PRO A 76 32.49 -10.02 15.78
C PRO A 76 31.06 -10.25 16.28
N LYS A 77 30.80 -9.88 17.53
CA LYS A 77 29.45 -9.98 18.09
C LYS A 77 28.52 -9.00 17.39
N GLY A 78 27.29 -9.45 17.14
CA GLY A 78 26.22 -8.55 16.73
C GLY A 78 25.82 -7.56 17.82
N PRO A 79 25.01 -6.54 17.50
CA PRO A 79 24.48 -5.63 18.49
C PRO A 79 23.75 -6.41 19.58
N ALA A 80 24.02 -6.07 20.83
CA ALA A 80 23.39 -6.71 21.97
C ALA A 80 21.86 -6.53 21.92
N PRO A 81 21.07 -7.52 22.35
CA PRO A 81 19.61 -7.34 22.48
C PRO A 81 19.28 -6.12 23.35
N GLY A 82 18.42 -5.24 22.83
CA GLY A 82 18.02 -4.02 23.54
C GLY A 82 19.01 -2.87 23.44
N SER A 83 20.11 -3.01 22.70
CA SER A 83 20.97 -1.89 22.32
C SER A 83 20.21 -0.86 21.48
N ALA A 84 20.72 0.38 21.43
CA ALA A 84 20.14 1.43 20.59
C ALA A 84 20.04 1.00 19.11
N GLU A 85 21.02 0.26 18.58
CA GLU A 85 20.97 -0.28 17.22
C GLU A 85 19.84 -1.32 17.00
N THR A 86 19.63 -2.24 17.95
CA THR A 86 18.55 -3.23 17.83
C THR A 86 17.18 -2.58 18.00
N GLN A 87 17.07 -1.56 18.85
CA GLN A 87 15.84 -0.77 19.01
C GLN A 87 15.52 0.03 17.74
N ALA A 88 16.51 0.74 17.17
CA ALA A 88 16.33 1.50 15.94
C ALA A 88 15.91 0.60 14.76
N THR A 89 16.51 -0.58 14.64
CA THR A 89 16.12 -1.56 13.61
C THR A 89 14.69 -2.06 13.82
N ALA A 90 14.29 -2.31 15.07
CA ALA A 90 12.93 -2.73 15.40
C ALA A 90 11.90 -1.61 15.19
N GLU A 91 12.24 -0.35 15.46
CA GLU A 91 11.40 0.81 15.16
C GLU A 91 11.21 0.98 13.66
N VAL A 92 12.29 0.88 12.87
CA VAL A 92 12.20 0.93 11.41
C VAL A 92 11.32 -0.20 10.88
N ALA A 93 11.46 -1.42 11.39
CA ALA A 93 10.63 -2.56 10.99
C ALA A 93 9.14 -2.37 11.34
N ARG A 94 8.84 -1.73 12.49
CA ARG A 94 7.46 -1.38 12.90
C ARG A 94 6.89 -0.23 12.09
N ALA A 95 7.69 0.81 11.83
CA ALA A 95 7.31 2.03 11.11
C ALA A 95 7.32 1.88 9.59
N SER A 96 7.66 0.69 9.09
CA SER A 96 7.50 0.31 7.68
C SER A 96 6.52 -0.86 7.50
N GLY A 97 5.83 -1.28 8.57
CA GLY A 97 4.87 -2.38 8.57
C GLY A 97 5.43 -3.70 8.02
N GLY A 98 6.74 -3.94 8.13
CA GLY A 98 7.40 -5.11 7.51
C GLY A 98 7.32 -5.15 5.98
N GLY A 99 6.94 -4.04 5.33
CA GLY A 99 6.79 -3.92 3.88
C GLY A 99 5.50 -4.51 3.29
N THR A 100 4.62 -5.12 4.09
CA THR A 100 3.36 -5.69 3.60
C THR A 100 2.31 -4.61 3.35
N GLY A 101 2.24 -3.59 4.22
CA GLY A 101 1.22 -2.54 4.11
C GLY A 101 1.35 -1.68 2.84
N VAL A 102 2.57 -1.45 2.32
CA VAL A 102 2.76 -0.78 1.02
C VAL A 102 2.27 -1.65 -0.15
N MET A 103 2.49 -2.96 -0.10
CA MET A 103 2.05 -3.89 -1.14
C MET A 103 0.52 -4.02 -1.14
N GLU A 104 -0.07 -4.11 0.04
CA GLU A 104 -1.52 -4.10 0.26
C GLU A 104 -2.13 -2.79 -0.25
N ALA A 105 -1.53 -1.65 0.11
CA ALA A 105 -1.97 -0.34 -0.37
C ALA A 105 -1.90 -0.22 -1.90
N ARG A 106 -0.87 -0.81 -2.54
CA ARG A 106 -0.78 -0.89 -4.01
C ARG A 106 -1.90 -1.73 -4.60
N ALA A 107 -2.22 -2.87 -4.00
CA ALA A 107 -3.33 -3.71 -4.45
C ALA A 107 -4.67 -2.97 -4.33
N SER A 108 -4.90 -2.26 -3.22
CA SER A 108 -6.10 -1.45 -3.00
C SER A 108 -6.20 -0.27 -3.97
N LEU A 109 -5.09 0.41 -4.27
CA LEU A 109 -5.04 1.49 -5.27
C LEU A 109 -5.34 0.96 -6.69
N ASN A 110 -4.80 -0.21 -7.06
CA ASN A 110 -5.11 -0.85 -8.33
C ASN A 110 -6.59 -1.23 -8.43
N ARG A 111 -7.17 -1.73 -7.34
CA ARG A 111 -8.62 -1.99 -7.26
C ARG A 111 -9.43 -0.71 -7.39
N ALA A 112 -9.03 0.39 -6.77
CA ALA A 112 -9.67 1.69 -6.94
C ALA A 112 -9.64 2.13 -8.41
N ARG A 113 -8.50 2.02 -9.09
CA ARG A 113 -8.35 2.31 -10.53
C ARG A 113 -9.28 1.46 -11.41
N GLU A 114 -9.47 0.19 -11.08
CA GLU A 114 -10.40 -0.67 -11.82
C GLU A 114 -11.87 -0.29 -11.61
N LEU A 115 -12.23 0.12 -10.40
CA LEU A 115 -13.59 0.53 -10.05
C LEU A 115 -13.93 1.91 -10.65
N ASP A 116 -12.97 2.84 -10.65
CA ASP A 116 -13.05 4.12 -11.36
C ASP A 116 -13.35 3.92 -12.85
N LYS A 117 -12.59 3.04 -13.52
CA LYS A 117 -12.83 2.69 -14.94
C LYS A 117 -14.18 2.05 -15.20
N LYS A 118 -14.75 1.36 -14.22
CA LYS A 118 -16.08 0.72 -14.29
C LYS A 118 -17.21 1.71 -13.94
N GLY A 119 -16.89 2.93 -13.50
CA GLY A 119 -17.86 3.91 -13.03
C GLY A 119 -18.44 3.60 -11.64
N ASP A 120 -17.82 2.69 -10.88
CA ASP A 120 -18.22 2.37 -9.50
C ASP A 120 -17.49 3.29 -8.51
N GLU A 121 -18.07 4.46 -8.30
CA GLU A 121 -17.49 5.50 -7.44
C GLU A 121 -17.43 5.10 -5.97
N ALA A 122 -18.50 4.52 -5.44
CA ALA A 122 -18.56 4.14 -4.03
C ALA A 122 -17.54 3.03 -3.72
N GLY A 123 -17.41 2.06 -4.64
CA GLY A 123 -16.37 1.05 -4.56
C GLY A 123 -14.97 1.65 -4.68
N CYS A 124 -14.78 2.63 -5.56
CA CYS A 124 -13.50 3.31 -5.77
C CYS A 124 -13.04 4.09 -4.52
N LEU A 125 -13.92 4.91 -3.94
CA LEU A 125 -13.64 5.67 -2.72
C LEU A 125 -13.37 4.76 -1.51
N LYS A 126 -14.07 3.62 -1.44
CA LYS A 126 -13.82 2.61 -0.42
C LYS A 126 -12.42 2.00 -0.57
N ALA A 127 -12.05 1.58 -1.78
CA ALA A 127 -10.73 1.01 -2.06
C ALA A 127 -9.60 2.03 -1.82
N LEU A 128 -9.83 3.32 -2.10
CA LEU A 128 -8.91 4.40 -1.74
C LEU A 128 -8.75 4.56 -0.22
N SER A 129 -9.84 4.47 0.52
CA SER A 129 -9.81 4.55 1.99
C SER A 129 -9.04 3.37 2.58
N ASP A 130 -9.23 2.17 2.02
CA ASP A 130 -8.50 0.97 2.41
C ASP A 130 -6.99 1.12 2.10
N ALA A 131 -6.64 1.68 0.93
CA ALA A 131 -5.25 1.98 0.56
C ALA A 131 -4.60 2.98 1.53
N LYS A 132 -5.29 4.07 1.88
CA LYS A 132 -4.82 5.06 2.87
C LYS A 132 -4.60 4.40 4.25
N ALA A 133 -5.57 3.63 4.72
CA ALA A 133 -5.46 2.93 6.00
C ALA A 133 -4.29 1.92 6.05
N GLN A 134 -3.98 1.27 4.93
CA GLN A 134 -2.82 0.37 4.83
C GLN A 134 -1.49 1.15 4.86
N MET A 135 -1.43 2.33 4.24
CA MET A 135 -0.27 3.22 4.32
C MET A 135 -0.05 3.81 5.72
N ASP A 136 -1.12 4.05 6.49
CA ASP A 136 -1.05 4.58 7.85
C ASP A 136 -0.68 3.50 8.88
N LYS A 137 -0.99 2.23 8.58
CA LYS A 137 -0.54 1.06 9.35
C LYS A 137 0.91 0.64 9.02
N SER A 138 1.48 1.21 7.95
CA SER A 138 2.86 0.97 7.50
C SER A 138 3.83 1.89 8.21
#